data_AF-Q4SQN3-F1
#
_entry.id   AF-Q4SQN3-F1
#
_cell.length_a   1.000
_cell.length_b   1.000
_cell.length_c   1.000
_cell.angle_alpha   90.00
_cell.angle_beta   90.00
_cell.angle_gamma   90.00
#
_symmetry.space_group_name_H-M   'P 1'
#
loop_
_entity.id
_entity.type
_entity.pdbx_description
1 polymer ?
#
loop_
_entity_poly.entity_id
_entity_poly.type
_entity_poly.pdbx_seq_one_letter_code
_entity_poly.pdbx_strand_id
1 'polypeptide(L)'
;YEETATMIAAGDLQSFVPFGREHCRNHPNAFNLQLRELQPASELWSSDGAAGLVGSLQEVSLQEREGESWQLRKGCTGTGEEDVEFEEELYTAGTVVVWSQGSRNQASNVYKAFTVDSPVQQALWCEFAVPQTKKNEEEVEQTVCIVQSTCINVHTMTGKDFIPPLPFPVSKVWVTKFGLLLERKNTATEAQLCPQGEPLPTIFSMLHPLDEIAPIVCKPGGHFEGSRVQYASDATMTIVFSCCQPSLVVSYDTVQATHSVWVLRKVTPDVRAPTQTKSLGTNTVFLFLTVPFFAAPGAFLGVAVRGRSSKYAITSDGVRVSDLSPP
;
A
#
# COMPACT_ATOMS: atom_id res chain seq x y z
N TYR A 1 26.85 -8.38 -44.09
CA TYR A 1 25.59 -7.66 -43.87
C TYR A 1 25.76 -6.89 -42.57
N GLU A 2 25.91 -5.57 -42.65
CA GLU A 2 25.87 -4.70 -41.47
C GLU A 2 24.40 -4.44 -41.13
N GLU A 3 23.99 -4.74 -39.90
CA GLU A 3 22.64 -4.51 -39.40
C GLU A 3 22.46 -3.02 -39.12
N THR A 4 21.60 -2.35 -39.90
CA THR A 4 21.42 -0.87 -39.84
C THR A 4 20.24 -0.46 -38.98
N ALA A 5 19.32 -1.37 -38.67
CA ALA A 5 18.20 -1.13 -37.75
C ALA A 5 17.61 -2.46 -37.26
N THR A 6 17.19 -2.49 -35.99
CA THR A 6 16.43 -3.59 -35.39
C THR A 6 14.97 -3.15 -35.21
N MET A 7 14.03 -3.94 -35.73
CA MET A 7 12.59 -3.75 -35.51
C MET A 7 12.06 -4.86 -34.62
N ILE A 8 11.27 -4.50 -33.61
CA ILE A 8 10.59 -5.46 -32.71
C ILE A 8 9.11 -5.40 -33.03
N ALA A 9 8.55 -6.51 -33.52
CA ALA A 9 7.10 -6.66 -33.67
C ALA A 9 6.51 -7.11 -32.34
N ALA A 10 5.48 -6.41 -31.85
CA ALA A 10 4.66 -6.89 -30.75
C ALA A 10 3.88 -8.13 -31.21
N GLY A 11 3.65 -9.08 -30.30
CA GLY A 11 2.87 -10.28 -30.56
C GLY A 11 1.36 -10.02 -30.63
N ASP A 12 0.58 -11.02 -30.22
CA ASP A 12 -0.88 -10.96 -30.28
C ASP A 12 -1.47 -9.79 -29.47
N LEU A 13 -2.29 -8.97 -30.13
CA LEU A 13 -3.02 -7.87 -29.49
C LEU A 13 -4.35 -8.37 -28.95
N GLN A 14 -4.62 -8.09 -27.67
CA GLN A 14 -5.89 -8.42 -27.03
C GLN A 14 -6.42 -7.20 -26.26
N SER A 15 -7.72 -6.93 -26.36
CA SER A 15 -8.38 -5.95 -25.51
C SER A 15 -8.43 -6.46 -24.08
N PHE A 16 -7.89 -5.68 -23.13
CA PHE A 16 -7.92 -6.02 -21.72
C PHE A 16 -9.07 -5.30 -21.02
N VAL A 17 -9.93 -6.07 -20.35
CA VAL A 17 -10.97 -5.57 -19.43
C VAL A 17 -10.79 -6.31 -18.11
N PRO A 18 -10.67 -5.60 -16.97
CA PRO A 18 -10.52 -6.25 -15.68
C PRO A 18 -11.69 -7.20 -15.41
N PHE A 19 -11.39 -8.44 -15.05
CA PHE A 19 -12.40 -9.48 -14.85
C PHE A 19 -13.34 -9.12 -13.69
N GLY A 20 -12.80 -8.52 -12.62
CA GLY A 20 -13.56 -8.07 -11.46
C GLY A 20 -14.65 -7.04 -11.80
N ARG A 21 -14.51 -6.26 -12.88
CA ARG A 21 -15.52 -5.28 -13.29
C ARG A 21 -16.85 -5.93 -13.64
N GLU A 22 -16.82 -7.01 -14.39
CA GLU A 22 -18.04 -7.73 -14.75
C GLU A 22 -18.65 -8.42 -13.54
N HIS A 23 -17.80 -9.01 -12.69
CA HIS A 23 -18.24 -9.64 -11.44
C HIS A 23 -18.97 -8.64 -10.52
N CYS A 24 -18.42 -7.44 -10.33
CA CYS A 24 -19.02 -6.40 -9.48
C CYS A 24 -20.40 -5.95 -9.94
N ARG A 25 -20.73 -6.00 -11.24
CA ARG A 25 -22.05 -5.60 -11.75
C ARG A 25 -23.18 -6.48 -11.23
N ASN A 26 -22.89 -7.76 -10.97
CA ASN A 26 -23.84 -8.74 -10.47
C ASN A 26 -23.60 -9.07 -8.99
N HIS A 27 -22.63 -8.41 -8.36
CA HIS A 27 -22.26 -8.66 -6.98
C HIS A 27 -23.37 -8.13 -6.05
N PRO A 28 -23.75 -8.85 -4.98
CA PRO A 28 -24.85 -8.44 -4.09
C PRO A 28 -24.70 -7.02 -3.53
N ASN A 29 -23.46 -6.55 -3.35
CA ASN A 29 -23.06 -5.22 -2.89
C ASN A 29 -23.72 -4.73 -1.57
N ALA A 30 -24.50 -5.60 -0.93
CA ALA A 30 -25.30 -5.29 0.24
C ALA A 30 -24.56 -5.74 1.49
N PHE A 31 -23.93 -4.78 2.16
CA PHE A 31 -23.44 -4.96 3.52
C PHE A 31 -24.40 -4.24 4.48
N ASN A 32 -25.48 -4.92 4.89
CA ASN A 32 -26.44 -4.35 5.82
C ASN A 32 -26.45 -5.16 7.14
N LEU A 33 -25.53 -4.80 8.04
CA LEU A 33 -25.49 -5.38 9.39
C LEU A 33 -26.53 -4.76 10.34
N GLN A 34 -27.01 -3.56 10.03
CA GLN A 34 -28.00 -2.82 10.82
C GLN A 34 -29.38 -2.89 10.17
N LEU A 35 -29.92 -4.11 10.07
CA LEU A 35 -31.26 -4.37 9.53
C LEU A 35 -32.39 -3.71 10.33
N ARG A 36 -32.10 -3.25 11.56
CA ARG A 36 -33.07 -2.62 12.45
C ARG A 36 -32.86 -1.12 12.46
N GLU A 37 -33.72 -0.40 11.75
CA GLU A 37 -33.84 1.05 11.91
C GLU A 37 -34.38 1.37 13.30
N LEU A 38 -33.59 2.10 14.08
CA LEU A 38 -34.04 2.62 15.37
C LEU A 38 -34.91 3.84 15.12
N GLN A 39 -36.00 3.97 15.87
CA GLN A 39 -36.75 5.22 15.86
C GLN A 39 -35.88 6.34 16.41
N PRO A 40 -36.01 7.58 15.88
CA PRO A 40 -35.26 8.73 16.37
C PRO A 40 -35.38 8.85 17.89
N ALA A 41 -34.27 9.16 18.55
CA ALA A 41 -34.25 9.34 19.99
C ALA A 41 -35.22 10.45 20.42
N SER A 42 -35.95 10.22 21.52
CA SER A 42 -36.86 11.21 22.08
C SER A 42 -36.12 12.47 22.51
N GLU A 43 -36.77 13.63 22.33
CA GLU A 43 -36.24 14.97 22.65
C GLU A 43 -35.75 15.13 24.10
N LEU A 44 -36.16 14.24 25.00
CA LEU A 44 -35.74 14.20 26.40
C LEU A 44 -34.23 13.94 26.59
N TRP A 45 -33.55 13.41 25.56
CA TRP A 45 -32.10 13.12 25.55
C TRP A 45 -31.33 13.95 24.51
N SER A 46 -31.99 14.91 23.86
CA SER A 46 -31.35 15.82 22.89
C SER A 46 -30.54 16.88 23.63
N SER A 47 -29.31 16.55 24.01
CA SER A 47 -28.36 17.53 24.59
C SER A 47 -27.88 18.58 23.58
N ASP A 48 -28.16 18.42 22.29
CA ASP A 48 -27.86 19.43 21.27
C ASP A 48 -29.12 19.71 20.44
N GLY A 49 -29.52 20.98 20.40
CA GLY A 49 -30.74 21.50 19.75
C GLY A 49 -30.76 21.43 18.22
N ALA A 50 -30.15 20.40 17.62
CA ALA A 50 -30.03 20.21 16.18
C ALA A 50 -30.79 18.98 15.64
N ALA A 51 -31.47 18.21 16.49
CA ALA A 51 -32.04 16.90 16.14
C ALA A 51 -33.27 16.92 15.19
N GLY A 52 -33.79 18.09 14.81
CA GLY A 52 -35.07 18.22 14.08
C GLY A 52 -35.01 18.19 12.55
N LEU A 53 -33.83 18.14 11.92
CA LEU A 53 -33.70 18.27 10.45
C LEU A 53 -32.99 17.12 9.74
N VAL A 54 -32.50 16.11 10.47
CA VAL A 54 -31.71 14.99 9.94
C VAL A 54 -32.58 13.75 9.74
N GLY A 55 -33.69 13.89 9.00
CA GLY A 55 -34.62 12.78 8.77
C GLY A 55 -35.16 12.67 7.34
N SER A 56 -34.77 13.55 6.42
CA SER A 56 -35.32 13.55 5.06
C SER A 56 -34.34 13.89 3.94
N LEU A 57 -33.04 13.99 4.24
CA LEU A 57 -32.04 13.94 3.19
C LEU A 57 -31.72 12.48 2.92
N GLN A 58 -32.51 11.85 2.07
CA GLN A 58 -32.00 10.73 1.29
C GLN A 58 -30.85 11.31 0.47
N GLU A 59 -29.63 11.05 0.93
CA GLU A 59 -28.42 11.51 0.28
C GLU A 59 -28.40 10.88 -1.11
N VAL A 60 -28.89 11.66 -2.08
CA VAL A 60 -28.69 11.39 -3.50
C VAL A 60 -27.21 11.64 -3.70
N SER A 61 -26.38 10.63 -3.51
CA SER A 61 -25.02 10.67 -4.02
C SER A 61 -25.17 10.83 -5.52
N LEU A 62 -24.94 12.06 -6.02
CA LEU A 62 -24.57 12.26 -7.40
C LEU A 62 -23.44 11.28 -7.61
N GLN A 63 -23.68 10.29 -8.46
CA GLN A 63 -22.81 9.15 -8.69
C GLN A 63 -21.50 9.67 -9.31
N GLU A 64 -20.66 10.30 -8.48
CA GLU A 64 -19.23 10.35 -8.68
C GLU A 64 -18.86 8.90 -8.90
N ARG A 65 -18.49 8.61 -10.14
CA ARG A 65 -18.16 7.27 -10.58
C ARG A 65 -17.13 6.74 -9.60
N GLU A 66 -17.55 5.87 -8.68
CA GLU A 66 -16.66 5.33 -7.64
C GLU A 66 -15.40 4.83 -8.34
N GLY A 67 -14.25 5.34 -7.94
CA GLY A 67 -13.00 5.01 -8.61
C GLY A 67 -12.78 3.51 -8.59
N GLU A 68 -12.69 2.89 -9.76
CA GLU A 68 -12.24 1.50 -9.88
C GLU A 68 -10.72 1.45 -10.03
N SER A 69 -10.09 0.42 -9.49
CA SER A 69 -8.66 0.16 -9.69
C SER A 69 -8.37 -1.33 -9.74
N TRP A 70 -7.26 -1.71 -10.37
CA TRP A 70 -6.84 -3.11 -10.39
C TRP A 70 -5.32 -3.22 -10.43
N GLN A 71 -4.81 -4.35 -9.96
CA GLN A 71 -3.41 -4.74 -10.05
C GLN A 71 -3.32 -6.17 -10.58
N LEU A 72 -2.29 -6.43 -11.37
CA LEU A 72 -1.97 -7.75 -11.90
C LEU A 72 -0.66 -8.24 -11.30
N ARG A 73 -0.58 -9.52 -10.98
CA ARG A 73 0.67 -10.20 -10.63
C ARG A 73 0.74 -11.57 -11.29
N LYS A 74 1.95 -12.11 -11.45
CA LYS A 74 2.11 -13.52 -11.84
C LYS A 74 1.63 -14.41 -10.70
N GLY A 75 0.82 -15.40 -11.03
CA GLY A 75 0.42 -16.45 -10.10
C GLY A 75 1.57 -17.42 -9.83
N CYS A 76 1.59 -17.99 -8.62
CA CYS A 76 2.56 -19.01 -8.24
C CYS A 76 1.81 -20.29 -7.83
N THR A 77 1.88 -21.34 -8.64
CA THR A 77 1.55 -22.70 -8.23
C THR A 77 2.73 -23.26 -7.44
N GLY A 78 2.54 -23.54 -6.14
CA GLY A 78 3.57 -24.15 -5.32
C GLY A 78 4.03 -25.50 -5.90
N THR A 79 5.34 -25.63 -6.11
CA THR A 79 6.10 -26.88 -6.37
C THR A 79 5.31 -27.99 -7.06
N GLY A 80 5.10 -27.87 -8.37
CA GLY A 80 4.53 -28.91 -9.22
C GLY A 80 4.92 -28.67 -10.68
N GLU A 81 5.47 -29.69 -11.31
CA GLU A 81 6.02 -29.68 -12.67
C GLU A 81 4.91 -29.48 -13.72
N GLU A 82 4.66 -28.22 -14.06
CA GLU A 82 4.20 -27.69 -15.35
C GLU A 82 4.04 -26.18 -15.13
N ASP A 83 4.95 -25.37 -15.69
CA ASP A 83 4.89 -23.90 -15.63
C ASP A 83 3.67 -23.39 -16.42
N VAL A 84 2.47 -23.58 -15.87
CA VAL A 84 1.27 -22.92 -16.37
C VAL A 84 1.35 -21.50 -15.84
N GLU A 85 1.93 -20.60 -16.64
CA GLU A 85 1.92 -19.18 -16.33
C GLU A 85 0.45 -18.69 -16.34
N PHE A 86 -0.05 -18.31 -15.17
CA PHE A 86 -1.31 -17.61 -15.00
C PHE A 86 -1.08 -16.25 -14.35
N GLU A 87 -2.01 -15.34 -14.57
CA GLU A 87 -2.04 -14.02 -13.98
C GLU A 87 -3.14 -13.97 -12.92
N GLU A 88 -2.83 -13.34 -11.80
CA GLU A 88 -3.80 -12.98 -10.78
C GLU A 88 -4.13 -11.50 -10.87
N GLU A 89 -5.41 -11.18 -10.67
CA GLU A 89 -5.95 -9.83 -10.68
C GLU A 89 -6.59 -9.53 -9.33
N LEU A 90 -6.26 -8.37 -8.75
CA LEU A 90 -6.95 -7.80 -7.60
C LEU A 90 -7.65 -6.52 -8.04
N TYR A 91 -8.95 -6.59 -8.20
CA TYR A 91 -9.82 -5.50 -8.63
C TYR A 91 -10.57 -4.89 -7.45
N THR A 92 -10.75 -3.56 -7.44
CA THR A 92 -11.48 -2.83 -6.40
C THR A 92 -12.50 -1.90 -7.03
N ALA A 93 -13.72 -1.86 -6.49
CA ALA A 93 -14.72 -0.85 -6.81
C ALA A 93 -15.65 -0.64 -5.61
N GLY A 94 -15.78 0.61 -5.16
CA GLY A 94 -16.60 0.95 -4.00
C GLY A 94 -16.15 0.20 -2.75
N THR A 95 -17.02 -0.66 -2.22
CA THR A 95 -16.77 -1.51 -1.04
C THR A 95 -16.37 -2.95 -1.38
N VAL A 96 -16.22 -3.27 -2.66
CA VAL A 96 -15.98 -4.64 -3.13
C VAL A 96 -14.56 -4.78 -3.66
N VAL A 97 -13.91 -5.88 -3.26
CA VAL A 97 -12.62 -6.32 -3.81
C VAL A 97 -12.80 -7.70 -4.42
N VAL A 98 -12.38 -7.89 -5.67
CA VAL A 98 -12.45 -9.16 -6.39
C VAL A 98 -11.03 -9.62 -6.69
N TRP A 99 -10.67 -10.80 -6.18
CA TRP A 99 -9.46 -11.49 -6.56
C TRP A 99 -9.82 -12.60 -7.55
N SER A 100 -9.30 -12.50 -8.76
CA SER A 100 -9.47 -13.48 -9.84
C SER A 100 -8.14 -13.98 -10.35
N GLN A 101 -8.16 -15.12 -11.02
CA GLN A 101 -7.01 -15.72 -11.69
C GLN A 101 -7.41 -16.14 -13.10
N GLY A 102 -6.48 -16.11 -14.04
CA GLY A 102 -6.71 -16.56 -15.41
C GLY A 102 -5.41 -16.71 -16.18
N SER A 103 -5.44 -17.43 -17.30
CA SER A 103 -4.29 -17.55 -18.20
C SER A 103 -4.73 -17.27 -19.62
N ARG A 104 -3.78 -17.15 -20.56
CA ARG A 104 -4.12 -16.99 -21.98
C ARG A 104 -4.93 -18.16 -22.55
N ASN A 105 -4.77 -19.35 -21.97
CA ASN A 105 -5.32 -20.60 -22.50
C ASN A 105 -6.54 -21.11 -21.70
N GLN A 106 -6.88 -20.47 -20.57
CA GLN A 106 -7.98 -20.88 -19.70
C GLN A 106 -8.84 -19.67 -19.34
N ALA A 107 -10.15 -19.88 -19.24
CA ALA A 107 -11.08 -18.84 -18.82
C ALA A 107 -10.70 -18.33 -17.42
N SER A 108 -10.76 -17.01 -17.23
CA SER A 108 -10.58 -16.40 -15.92
C SER A 108 -11.71 -16.79 -14.98
N ASN A 109 -11.39 -16.98 -13.70
CA ASN A 109 -12.36 -17.26 -12.65
C ASN A 109 -12.12 -16.39 -11.42
N VAL A 110 -13.18 -16.09 -10.67
CA VAL A 110 -13.03 -15.48 -9.34
C VAL A 110 -12.43 -16.53 -8.41
N TYR A 111 -11.36 -16.15 -7.71
CA TYR A 111 -10.81 -16.92 -6.59
C TYR A 111 -11.54 -16.55 -5.29
N LYS A 112 -11.63 -15.25 -4.97
CA LYS A 112 -12.33 -14.75 -3.78
C LYS A 112 -12.88 -13.34 -4.02
N ALA A 113 -14.08 -13.08 -3.49
CA ALA A 113 -14.65 -11.74 -3.44
C ALA A 113 -14.81 -11.30 -1.98
N PHE A 114 -14.51 -10.03 -1.71
CA PHE A 114 -14.58 -9.43 -0.39
C PHE A 114 -15.54 -8.24 -0.46
N THR A 115 -16.30 -8.04 0.61
CA THR A 115 -17.16 -6.86 0.77
C THR A 115 -16.95 -6.33 2.16
N VAL A 116 -16.63 -5.04 2.22
CA VAL A 116 -16.38 -4.33 3.47
C VAL A 116 -17.47 -3.27 3.70
N ASP A 117 -17.49 -2.67 4.88
CA ASP A 117 -18.56 -1.78 5.34
C ASP A 117 -18.37 -0.30 4.95
N SER A 118 -17.21 0.05 4.41
CA SER A 118 -16.89 1.40 3.94
C SER A 118 -16.00 1.37 2.70
N PRO A 119 -15.98 2.43 1.87
CA PRO A 119 -15.24 2.43 0.61
C PRO A 119 -13.77 2.03 0.77
N VAL A 120 -13.32 1.16 -0.13
CA VAL A 120 -11.94 0.67 -0.17
C VAL A 120 -11.03 1.79 -0.64
N GLN A 121 -10.04 2.14 0.18
CA GLN A 121 -9.01 3.12 -0.19
C GLN A 121 -7.90 2.48 -1.03
N GLN A 122 -7.45 1.28 -0.63
CA GLN A 122 -6.47 0.48 -1.36
C GLN A 122 -6.71 -1.02 -1.09
N ALA A 123 -6.44 -1.87 -2.08
CA ALA A 123 -6.27 -3.30 -1.86
C ALA A 123 -4.88 -3.74 -2.35
N LEU A 124 -4.20 -4.56 -1.55
CA LEU A 124 -2.80 -4.93 -1.75
C LEU A 124 -2.59 -6.39 -1.40
N TRP A 125 -1.77 -7.09 -2.17
CA TRP A 125 -1.18 -8.35 -1.69
C TRP A 125 0.00 -8.05 -0.77
N CYS A 126 0.09 -8.71 0.37
CA CYS A 126 1.18 -8.52 1.33
C CYS A 126 1.60 -9.85 1.94
N GLU A 127 2.87 -9.95 2.30
CA GLU A 127 3.42 -11.08 3.06
C GLU A 127 3.80 -10.60 4.46
N PHE A 128 3.41 -11.37 5.47
CA PHE A 128 3.79 -11.14 6.85
C PHE A 128 4.62 -12.30 7.37
N ALA A 129 5.62 -12.03 8.19
CA ALA A 129 6.40 -13.09 8.82
C ALA A 129 5.55 -13.82 9.87
N VAL A 130 5.56 -15.15 9.85
CA VAL A 130 4.89 -15.97 10.85
C VAL A 130 5.75 -16.01 12.12
N PRO A 131 5.21 -15.66 13.30
CA PRO A 131 5.95 -15.75 14.56
C PRO A 131 6.35 -17.20 14.88
N GLN A 132 7.57 -17.61 14.55
CA GLN A 132 8.08 -18.96 14.84
C GLN A 132 8.70 -19.03 16.23
N THR A 133 8.41 -20.12 16.94
CA THR A 133 9.00 -20.37 18.26
C THR A 133 10.35 -21.10 18.21
N LYS A 134 10.71 -21.83 17.13
CA LYS A 134 11.90 -22.74 17.15
C LYS A 134 12.62 -23.08 15.83
N LYS A 135 12.31 -22.52 14.64
CA LYS A 135 13.01 -22.86 13.38
C LYS A 135 13.67 -21.64 12.71
N ASN A 136 14.82 -21.87 12.08
CA ASN A 136 15.72 -20.88 11.47
C ASN A 136 15.26 -20.35 10.08
N GLU A 137 14.06 -20.72 9.62
CA GLU A 137 13.50 -20.26 8.35
C GLU A 137 12.36 -19.27 8.64
N GLU A 138 12.44 -18.05 8.08
CA GLU A 138 11.36 -17.06 8.14
C GLU A 138 10.21 -17.55 7.25
N GLU A 139 9.29 -18.33 7.82
CA GLU A 139 8.03 -18.68 7.16
C GLU A 139 7.18 -17.40 7.00
N VAL A 140 6.62 -17.21 5.81
CA VAL A 140 5.78 -16.04 5.48
C VAL A 140 4.36 -16.49 5.20
N GLU A 141 3.39 -15.69 5.63
CA GLU A 141 1.98 -15.89 5.34
C GLU A 141 1.53 -14.87 4.28
N GLN A 142 1.02 -15.39 3.16
CA GLN A 142 0.49 -14.57 2.06
C GLN A 142 -0.92 -14.08 2.41
N THR A 143 -1.16 -12.80 2.14
CA THR A 143 -2.39 -12.11 2.53
C THR A 143 -2.90 -11.16 1.46
N VAL A 144 -4.19 -10.88 1.50
CA VAL A 144 -4.83 -9.73 0.86
C VAL A 144 -5.19 -8.73 1.94
N CYS A 145 -4.68 -7.51 1.82
CA CYS A 145 -4.95 -6.38 2.72
C CYS A 145 -5.91 -5.41 2.04
N ILE A 146 -7.04 -5.11 2.69
CA ILE A 146 -8.06 -4.17 2.22
C ILE A 146 -8.11 -2.99 3.19
N VAL A 147 -7.62 -1.85 2.74
CA VAL A 147 -7.47 -0.63 3.53
C VAL A 147 -8.76 0.18 3.44
N GLN A 148 -9.35 0.47 4.60
CA GLN A 148 -10.50 1.35 4.78
C GLN A 148 -10.08 2.61 5.54
N SER A 149 -11.01 3.55 5.76
CA SER A 149 -10.70 4.79 6.49
C SER A 149 -10.29 4.58 7.95
N THR A 150 -10.77 3.52 8.59
CA THR A 150 -10.66 3.29 10.04
C THR A 150 -9.91 2.01 10.41
N CYS A 151 -9.70 1.09 9.46
CA CYS A 151 -9.05 -0.19 9.71
C CYS A 151 -8.46 -0.78 8.42
N ILE A 152 -7.72 -1.87 8.56
CA ILE A 152 -7.27 -2.71 7.45
C ILE A 152 -7.84 -4.11 7.69
N ASN A 153 -8.53 -4.70 6.70
CA ASN A 153 -8.91 -6.11 6.75
C ASN A 153 -7.79 -6.92 6.12
N VAL A 154 -7.22 -7.86 6.86
CA VAL A 154 -6.15 -8.74 6.39
C VAL A 154 -6.69 -10.17 6.32
N HIS A 155 -6.74 -10.70 5.11
CA HIS A 155 -7.22 -12.06 4.83
C HIS A 155 -6.05 -12.94 4.41
N THR A 156 -5.75 -13.97 5.19
CA THR A 156 -4.66 -14.92 4.87
C THR A 156 -5.13 -15.99 3.90
N MET A 157 -4.19 -16.62 3.19
CA MET A 157 -4.49 -17.79 2.36
C MET A 157 -4.94 -19.01 3.17
N THR A 158 -4.57 -19.06 4.45
CA THR A 158 -5.01 -20.11 5.38
C THR A 158 -6.42 -19.91 5.90
N GLY A 159 -7.09 -18.80 5.53
CA GLY A 159 -8.47 -18.49 5.92
C GLY A 159 -8.61 -17.79 7.26
N LYS A 160 -7.53 -17.21 7.80
CA LYS A 160 -7.58 -16.33 8.98
C LYS A 160 -7.85 -14.90 8.57
N ASP A 161 -8.66 -14.22 9.36
CA ASP A 161 -9.03 -12.82 9.13
C ASP A 161 -8.62 -11.97 10.34
N PHE A 162 -8.00 -10.83 10.07
CA PHE A 162 -7.61 -9.84 11.07
C PHE A 162 -8.13 -8.45 10.69
N ILE A 163 -8.51 -7.65 11.68
CA ILE A 163 -9.00 -6.27 11.46
C ILE A 163 -8.24 -5.30 12.38
N PRO A 164 -6.94 -5.04 12.13
CA PRO A 164 -6.20 -4.01 12.86
C PRO A 164 -6.83 -2.62 12.64
N PRO A 165 -7.14 -1.87 13.73
CA PRO A 165 -7.63 -0.51 13.63
C PRO A 165 -6.49 0.44 13.20
N LEU A 166 -6.84 1.48 12.45
CA LEU A 166 -5.92 2.57 12.09
C LEU A 166 -5.96 3.65 13.18
N PRO A 167 -4.84 3.92 13.87
CA PRO A 167 -4.79 4.93 14.94
C PRO A 167 -4.81 6.37 14.41
N PHE A 168 -4.61 6.55 13.11
CA PHE A 168 -4.65 7.84 12.41
C PHE A 168 -5.12 7.64 10.96
N PRO A 169 -5.63 8.68 10.29
CA PRO A 169 -5.96 8.62 8.88
C PRO A 169 -4.70 8.35 8.03
N VAL A 170 -4.78 7.40 7.12
CA VAL A 170 -3.68 7.00 6.23
C VAL A 170 -3.90 7.62 4.85
N SER A 171 -2.84 8.15 4.24
CA SER A 171 -2.86 8.66 2.88
C SER A 171 -2.53 7.56 1.87
N LYS A 172 -1.54 6.72 2.18
CA LYS A 172 -1.12 5.61 1.33
C LYS A 172 -0.47 4.48 2.11
N VAL A 173 -0.67 3.27 1.65
CA VAL A 173 -0.09 2.03 2.17
C VAL A 173 0.81 1.39 1.11
N TRP A 174 1.95 0.90 1.54
CA TRP A 174 2.99 0.28 0.70
C TRP A 174 3.35 -1.10 1.22
N VAL A 175 3.47 -2.05 0.29
CA VAL A 175 3.92 -3.41 0.59
C VAL A 175 5.44 -3.43 0.68
N THR A 176 5.97 -4.12 1.67
CA THR A 176 7.42 -4.26 1.88
C THR A 176 7.77 -5.70 2.24
N LYS A 177 9.07 -6.01 2.24
CA LYS A 177 9.60 -7.31 2.67
C LYS A 177 9.12 -7.73 4.07
N PHE A 178 8.80 -6.77 4.94
CA PHE A 178 8.49 -7.04 6.34
C PHE A 178 7.01 -6.89 6.69
N GLY A 179 6.14 -6.58 5.73
CA GLY A 179 4.74 -6.22 5.97
C GLY A 179 4.39 -4.89 5.32
N LEU A 180 3.62 -4.05 6.01
CA LEU A 180 3.10 -2.79 5.46
C LEU A 180 3.86 -1.57 5.98
N LEU A 181 4.06 -0.57 5.11
CA LEU A 181 4.37 0.81 5.48
C LEU A 181 3.14 1.69 5.26
N LEU A 182 2.84 2.55 6.23
CA LEU A 182 1.68 3.43 6.24
C LEU A 182 2.17 4.87 6.27
N GLU A 183 1.79 5.66 5.26
CA GLU A 183 1.97 7.11 5.25
C GLU A 183 0.77 7.76 5.94
N ARG A 184 1.04 8.50 7.00
CA ARG A 184 0.00 9.24 7.72
C ARG A 184 -0.46 10.42 6.87
N LYS A 185 -1.77 10.62 6.82
CA LYS A 185 -2.36 11.82 6.24
C LYS A 185 -2.25 12.97 7.24
N ASN A 186 -1.43 13.96 6.94
CA ASN A 186 -1.33 15.16 7.76
C ASN A 186 -2.57 16.02 7.60
N THR A 187 -3.22 16.37 8.71
CA THR A 187 -4.30 17.35 8.73
C THR A 187 -3.77 18.69 9.25
N ALA A 188 -4.17 19.81 8.64
CA ALA A 188 -3.68 21.13 9.00
C ALA A 188 -3.94 21.49 10.49
N THR A 189 -4.96 20.87 11.09
CA THR A 189 -5.36 21.07 12.49
C THR A 189 -4.35 20.48 13.49
N GLU A 190 -3.65 19.40 13.14
CA GLU A 190 -2.73 18.73 14.07
C GLU A 190 -1.42 19.49 14.28
N ALA A 191 -1.01 20.32 13.32
CA ALA A 191 0.18 21.17 13.44
C ALA A 191 0.09 22.17 14.62
N GLN A 192 -1.12 22.44 15.12
CA GLN A 192 -1.36 23.38 16.22
C GLN A 192 -1.35 22.71 17.61
N LEU A 193 -1.44 21.37 17.67
CA LEU A 193 -1.62 20.62 18.93
C LEU A 193 -0.31 19.99 19.46
N CYS A 194 0.78 20.04 18.70
CA CYS A 194 2.07 19.49 19.13
C CYS A 194 2.70 20.32 20.26
N PRO A 195 2.88 19.77 21.46
CA PRO A 195 3.62 20.45 22.53
C PRO A 195 5.10 20.53 22.13
N GLN A 196 5.71 21.71 22.26
CA GLN A 196 7.19 21.91 22.21
C GLN A 196 7.90 21.73 20.86
N GLY A 197 7.19 21.72 19.72
CA GLY A 197 7.81 21.90 18.39
C GLY A 197 8.53 20.68 17.79
N GLU A 198 8.41 19.49 18.38
CA GLU A 198 8.88 18.26 17.73
C GLU A 198 7.82 17.72 16.74
N PRO A 199 8.19 17.46 15.47
CA PRO A 199 7.25 16.98 14.48
C PRO A 199 6.85 15.52 14.76
N LEU A 200 5.57 15.21 14.62
CA LEU A 200 5.08 13.84 14.75
C LEU A 200 5.61 12.97 13.60
N PRO A 201 5.81 11.66 13.84
CA PRO A 201 6.14 10.74 12.75
C PRO A 201 5.05 10.74 11.67
N THR A 202 5.49 10.71 10.42
CA THR A 202 4.67 10.71 9.20
C THR A 202 4.60 9.35 8.52
N ILE A 203 5.53 8.44 8.85
CA ILE A 203 5.57 7.09 8.27
C ILE A 203 5.66 6.04 9.39
N PHE A 204 4.87 4.98 9.25
CA PHE A 204 4.75 3.90 10.23
C PHE A 204 4.86 2.53 9.55
N SER A 205 5.16 1.50 10.32
CA SER A 205 5.24 0.11 9.88
C SER A 205 4.30 -0.79 10.67
N MET A 206 3.72 -1.78 9.98
CA MET A 206 3.01 -2.91 10.57
C MET A 206 3.67 -4.21 10.09
N LEU A 207 4.32 -4.91 11.02
CA LEU A 207 5.10 -6.13 10.74
C LEU A 207 4.27 -7.42 10.78
N HIS A 208 3.14 -7.37 11.47
CA HIS A 208 2.14 -8.42 11.55
C HIS A 208 0.77 -7.78 11.85
N PRO A 209 -0.37 -8.34 11.40
CA PRO A 209 -1.69 -7.76 11.64
C PRO A 209 -2.10 -7.63 13.12
N LEU A 210 -1.40 -8.34 14.01
CA LEU A 210 -1.61 -8.28 15.47
C LEU A 210 -0.57 -7.39 16.19
N ASP A 211 0.43 -6.89 15.47
CA ASP A 211 1.42 -6.00 16.06
C ASP A 211 0.90 -4.57 16.14
N GLU A 212 1.37 -3.82 17.14
CA GLU A 212 1.15 -2.38 17.19
C GLU A 212 1.85 -1.68 16.02
N ILE A 213 1.13 -0.73 15.40
CA ILE A 213 1.68 0.12 14.34
C ILE A 213 2.74 1.03 14.96
N ALA A 214 3.99 0.91 14.49
CA ALA A 214 5.14 1.60 15.06
C ALA A 214 5.71 2.65 14.10
N PRO A 215 6.15 3.83 14.58
CA PRO A 215 6.78 4.84 13.74
C PRO A 215 8.14 4.34 13.23
N ILE A 216 8.45 4.61 11.96
CA ILE A 216 9.75 4.23 11.41
C ILE A 216 10.82 5.28 11.71
N VAL A 217 12.06 4.84 11.66
CA VAL A 217 13.24 5.65 11.94
C VAL A 217 14.17 5.66 10.73
N CYS A 218 14.68 6.84 10.40
CA CYS A 218 15.61 7.08 9.30
C CYS A 218 17.01 7.39 9.82
N LYS A 219 18.02 6.91 9.10
CA LYS A 219 19.41 7.39 9.24
C LYS A 219 19.83 8.05 7.93
N PRO A 220 19.88 9.40 7.85
CA PRO A 220 20.39 10.11 6.69
C PRO A 220 21.85 9.74 6.42
N GLY A 221 22.19 9.56 5.15
CA GLY A 221 23.53 9.20 4.70
C GLY A 221 24.47 10.39 4.82
N GLY A 222 25.55 10.22 5.59
CA GLY A 222 26.64 11.17 5.72
C GLY A 222 27.86 10.46 6.29
N HIS A 223 29.04 10.75 5.74
CA HIS A 223 30.33 10.18 6.16
C HIS A 223 30.83 10.69 7.52
N PHE A 224 30.05 11.54 8.20
CA PHE A 224 30.40 12.06 9.52
C PHE A 224 29.84 11.14 10.60
N GLU A 225 30.70 10.76 11.56
CA GLU A 225 30.44 9.92 12.74
C GLU A 225 29.33 10.43 13.69
N GLY A 226 28.51 11.41 13.28
CA GLY A 226 27.46 12.05 14.05
C GLY A 226 26.03 11.95 13.49
N SER A 227 25.79 11.27 12.35
CA SER A 227 24.41 11.13 11.83
C SER A 227 23.57 10.26 12.76
N ARG A 228 22.72 10.91 13.57
CA ARG A 228 21.82 10.28 14.53
C ARG A 228 20.58 9.75 13.81
N VAL A 229 20.10 8.61 14.29
CA VAL A 229 18.82 8.06 13.90
C VAL A 229 17.70 8.99 14.39
N GLN A 230 16.71 9.25 13.54
CA GLN A 230 15.57 10.12 13.84
C GLN A 230 14.29 9.49 13.31
N TYR A 231 13.13 9.86 13.85
CA TYR A 231 11.85 9.43 13.29
C TYR A 231 11.63 10.05 11.90
N ALA A 232 11.03 9.28 10.98
CA ALA A 232 10.52 9.82 9.73
C ALA A 232 9.36 10.77 10.04
N SER A 233 9.65 12.07 10.06
CA SER A 233 8.72 13.12 10.51
C SER A 233 8.63 14.29 9.52
N ASP A 234 9.39 14.22 8.43
CA ASP A 234 9.34 15.21 7.36
C ASP A 234 8.01 15.10 6.60
N ALA A 235 7.20 16.15 6.67
CA ALA A 235 5.91 16.24 5.99
C ALA A 235 6.03 16.45 4.48
N THR A 236 7.21 16.86 3.99
CA THR A 236 7.48 17.11 2.57
C THR A 236 7.93 15.86 1.82
N MET A 237 8.35 14.84 2.57
CA MET A 237 8.78 13.53 2.08
C MET A 237 7.58 12.61 1.88
N THR A 238 7.41 12.08 0.67
CA THR A 238 6.40 11.07 0.34
C THR A 238 7.05 9.83 -0.23
N ILE A 239 6.59 8.64 0.13
CA ILE A 239 7.01 7.40 -0.54
C ILE A 239 6.39 7.38 -1.94
N VAL A 240 7.17 6.93 -2.92
CA VAL A 240 6.72 6.80 -4.32
C VAL A 240 6.90 5.40 -4.87
N PHE A 241 7.71 4.56 -4.23
CA PHE A 241 7.93 3.18 -4.63
C PHE A 241 8.45 2.33 -3.45
N SER A 242 8.09 1.05 -3.46
CA SER A 242 8.62 0.03 -2.54
C SER A 242 8.98 -1.25 -3.30
N CYS A 243 9.97 -1.98 -2.81
CA CYS A 243 10.40 -3.26 -3.36
C CYS A 243 10.72 -4.23 -2.22
N CYS A 244 10.23 -5.47 -2.34
CA CYS A 244 10.51 -6.53 -1.38
C CYS A 244 11.90 -7.16 -1.61
N GLN A 245 12.35 -7.21 -2.87
CA GLN A 245 13.61 -7.84 -3.25
C GLN A 245 14.28 -7.09 -4.42
N PRO A 246 15.32 -6.27 -4.16
CA PRO A 246 15.92 -5.99 -2.85
C PRO A 246 15.01 -5.16 -1.94
N SER A 247 15.16 -5.29 -0.61
CA SER A 247 14.34 -4.57 0.37
C SER A 247 14.63 -3.06 0.37
N LEU A 248 13.85 -2.31 -0.41
CA LEU A 248 14.10 -0.91 -0.74
C LEU A 248 12.81 -0.09 -0.74
N VAL A 249 12.96 1.21 -0.46
CA VAL A 249 11.90 2.22 -0.58
C VAL A 249 12.48 3.43 -1.29
N VAL A 250 11.68 4.08 -2.14
CA VAL A 250 12.05 5.36 -2.76
C VAL A 250 11.09 6.43 -2.26
N SER A 251 11.64 7.54 -1.81
CA SER A 251 10.87 8.73 -1.45
C SER A 251 11.14 9.86 -2.43
N TYR A 252 10.21 10.81 -2.46
CA TYR A 252 10.29 12.07 -3.17
C TYR A 252 10.11 13.21 -2.16
N ASP A 253 11.05 14.14 -2.14
CA ASP A 253 10.94 15.41 -1.41
C ASP A 253 10.26 16.43 -2.33
N THR A 254 9.08 16.89 -1.92
CA THR A 254 8.24 17.83 -2.70
C THR A 254 8.80 19.25 -2.74
N VAL A 255 9.67 19.64 -1.80
CA VAL A 255 10.29 20.96 -1.74
C VAL A 255 11.59 20.98 -2.54
N GLN A 256 12.44 19.97 -2.35
CA GLN A 256 13.72 19.86 -3.07
C GLN A 256 13.55 19.27 -4.48
N ALA A 257 12.40 18.67 -4.78
CA ALA A 257 12.12 17.94 -6.00
C ALA A 257 13.13 16.81 -6.29
N THR A 258 13.61 16.13 -5.24
CA THR A 258 14.61 15.07 -5.32
C THR A 258 14.06 13.72 -4.89
N HIS A 259 14.56 12.64 -5.52
CA HIS A 259 14.26 11.27 -5.11
C HIS A 259 15.39 10.74 -4.23
N SER A 260 15.04 10.00 -3.18
CA SER A 260 15.98 9.31 -2.30
C SER A 260 15.68 7.83 -2.24
N VAL A 261 16.71 6.99 -2.30
CA VAL A 261 16.59 5.52 -2.20
C VAL A 261 17.05 5.08 -0.82
N TRP A 262 16.24 4.24 -0.18
CA TRP A 262 16.42 3.76 1.18
C TRP A 262 16.42 2.23 1.20
N VAL A 263 17.35 1.64 1.95
CA VAL A 263 17.31 0.22 2.30
C VAL A 263 16.44 0.06 3.53
N LEU A 264 15.43 -0.80 3.43
CA LEU A 264 14.53 -1.12 4.53
C LEU A 264 15.07 -2.35 5.28
N ARG A 265 15.16 -2.28 6.61
CA ARG A 265 15.61 -3.40 7.47
C ARG A 265 15.02 -3.37 8.87
N LYS A 266 14.91 -4.51 9.55
CA LYS A 266 14.50 -4.60 10.97
C LYS A 266 15.52 -3.91 11.90
N VAL A 267 15.04 -3.43 13.05
CA VAL A 267 15.87 -2.75 14.05
C VAL A 267 16.77 -3.69 14.83
N THR A 268 18.10 -3.50 14.70
CA THR A 268 19.08 -4.23 15.51
C THR A 268 19.25 -3.60 16.90
N PRO A 269 19.47 -4.40 17.96
CA PRO A 269 19.58 -3.92 19.34
C PRO A 269 20.61 -2.80 19.54
N ASP A 270 21.72 -2.83 18.82
CA ASP A 270 22.82 -1.85 18.94
C ASP A 270 22.40 -0.40 18.63
N VAL A 271 21.32 -0.22 17.86
CA VAL A 271 20.83 1.10 17.44
C VAL A 271 19.87 1.72 18.48
N ARG A 272 19.43 0.96 19.49
CA ARG A 272 18.55 1.44 20.57
C ARG A 272 19.25 2.39 21.56
N ALA A 273 20.59 2.49 21.51
CA ALA A 273 21.38 2.96 22.64
C ALA A 273 21.71 4.47 22.74
N PRO A 274 21.58 5.37 21.74
CA PRO A 274 21.98 6.77 21.97
C PRO A 274 20.90 7.84 21.84
N THR A 275 19.60 7.53 21.70
CA THR A 275 18.57 8.57 21.53
C THR A 275 17.52 8.54 22.63
N GLN A 276 17.04 9.72 23.03
CA GLN A 276 15.96 9.96 24.00
C GLN A 276 14.59 9.39 23.55
N THR A 277 14.56 8.42 22.65
CA THR A 277 13.36 7.68 22.25
C THR A 277 13.06 6.65 23.33
N LYS A 278 12.16 6.99 24.25
CA LYS A 278 11.62 6.04 25.22
C LYS A 278 11.05 4.82 24.45
N SER A 279 11.61 3.64 24.74
CA SER A 279 11.22 2.31 24.25
C SER A 279 10.84 2.19 22.76
N LEU A 280 11.84 2.10 21.87
CA LEU A 280 11.62 1.42 20.57
C LEU A 280 11.35 -0.06 20.86
N GLY A 281 10.11 -0.51 20.63
CA GLY A 281 9.74 -1.92 20.71
C GLY A 281 10.47 -2.77 19.66
N THR A 282 10.43 -4.09 19.82
CA THR A 282 11.01 -5.06 18.87
C THR A 282 10.42 -4.99 17.45
N ASN A 283 9.30 -4.28 17.28
CA ASN A 283 8.50 -4.22 16.06
C ASN A 283 8.71 -2.91 15.26
N THR A 284 9.91 -2.33 15.30
CA THR A 284 10.22 -1.11 14.53
C THR A 284 11.09 -1.46 13.31
N VAL A 285 10.80 -0.83 12.17
CA VAL A 285 11.58 -0.98 10.92
C VAL A 285 12.42 0.29 10.67
N PHE A 286 13.65 0.10 10.21
CA PHE A 286 14.61 1.15 9.84
C PHE A 286 14.61 1.42 8.35
N LEU A 287 14.68 2.71 7.99
CA LEU A 287 15.16 3.19 6.70
C LEU A 287 16.62 3.63 6.83
N PHE A 288 17.51 2.97 6.10
CA PHE A 288 18.89 3.42 5.92
C PHE A 288 19.01 4.11 4.56
N LEU A 289 19.42 5.37 4.53
CA LEU A 289 19.71 6.03 3.26
C LEU A 289 20.92 5.35 2.62
N THR A 290 20.79 4.87 1.40
CA THR A 290 21.97 4.57 0.58
C THR A 290 22.48 5.89 0.04
N VAL A 291 23.73 6.24 0.36
CA VAL A 291 24.46 7.34 -0.30
C VAL A 291 24.33 7.15 -1.83
N PRO A 292 24.23 8.23 -2.62
CA PRO A 292 23.92 8.13 -4.03
C PRO A 292 24.97 7.25 -4.71
N PHE A 293 24.52 6.23 -5.43
CA PHE A 293 25.36 5.59 -6.43
C PHE A 293 25.74 6.68 -7.43
N PHE A 294 26.95 7.24 -7.30
CA PHE A 294 27.61 7.87 -8.42
C PHE A 294 27.79 6.76 -9.45
N ALA A 295 26.91 6.73 -10.45
CA ALA A 295 27.15 5.94 -11.64
C ALA A 295 28.49 6.42 -12.23
N ALA A 296 29.52 5.59 -12.13
CA ALA A 296 30.76 5.81 -12.85
C ALA A 296 30.41 5.97 -14.34
N PRO A 297 31.02 6.93 -15.07
CA PRO A 297 30.77 7.09 -16.49
C PRO A 297 31.25 5.82 -17.20
N GLY A 298 30.31 4.95 -17.59
CA GLY A 298 30.58 3.69 -18.29
C GLY A 298 29.87 2.45 -17.74
N ALA A 299 29.26 2.50 -16.55
CA ALA A 299 28.43 1.40 -16.07
C ALA A 299 26.97 1.58 -16.52
N PHE A 300 26.61 0.97 -17.66
CA PHE A 300 25.21 0.80 -18.03
C PHE A 300 24.57 -0.24 -17.11
N LEU A 301 24.02 0.22 -15.99
CA LEU A 301 22.86 -0.43 -15.36
C LEU A 301 21.66 0.45 -15.72
N GLY A 302 20.81 -0.03 -16.62
CA GLY A 302 19.70 0.73 -17.18
C GLY A 302 18.64 1.07 -16.13
N VAL A 303 18.81 2.19 -15.44
CA VAL A 303 17.72 2.97 -14.87
C VAL A 303 17.93 4.42 -15.29
N ALA A 304 17.59 4.72 -16.54
CA ALA A 304 17.53 6.08 -17.04
C ALA A 304 16.15 6.66 -16.73
N VAL A 305 16.01 7.38 -15.62
CA VAL A 305 14.89 8.32 -15.44
C VAL A 305 15.37 9.70 -15.88
N ARG A 306 15.33 9.93 -17.19
CA ARG A 306 15.53 11.27 -17.74
C ARG A 306 14.16 11.93 -17.82
N GLY A 307 13.93 12.90 -16.92
CA GLY A 307 12.66 13.58 -16.80
C GLY A 307 12.25 14.34 -18.07
N ARG A 308 11.03 14.05 -18.51
CA ARG A 308 10.07 15.06 -18.99
C ARG A 308 8.68 14.64 -18.50
N SER A 309 7.95 15.65 -18.03
CA SER A 309 6.59 15.60 -17.50
C SER A 309 5.68 14.60 -18.23
N SER A 310 5.56 13.40 -17.66
CA SER A 310 4.47 12.46 -17.91
C SER A 310 4.27 11.64 -16.65
N LYS A 311 3.01 11.39 -16.29
CA LYS A 311 2.64 10.56 -15.14
C LYS A 311 3.13 9.14 -15.41
N TYR A 312 4.03 8.62 -14.59
CA TYR A 312 4.47 7.22 -14.66
C TYR A 312 4.08 6.49 -13.38
N ALA A 313 3.40 5.36 -13.53
CA ALA A 313 3.24 4.37 -12.47
C ALA A 313 4.39 3.36 -12.61
N ILE A 314 5.16 3.16 -11.54
CA ILE A 314 6.21 2.14 -11.46
C ILE A 314 5.63 1.00 -10.61
N THR A 315 5.34 -0.15 -11.24
CA THR A 315 5.02 -1.41 -10.56
C THR A 315 6.23 -2.33 -10.59
N SER A 316 6.33 -3.24 -9.62
CA SER A 316 7.48 -4.14 -9.41
C SER A 316 7.76 -5.10 -10.57
N ASP A 317 6.80 -5.30 -11.47
CA ASP A 317 6.92 -6.21 -12.60
C ASP A 317 6.45 -5.54 -13.89
N GLY A 318 7.40 -5.02 -14.69
CA GLY A 318 7.20 -4.72 -16.11
C GLY A 318 6.33 -3.50 -16.45
N VAL A 319 6.85 -2.63 -17.32
CA VAL A 319 6.13 -1.48 -17.85
C VAL A 319 4.99 -1.94 -18.78
N ARG A 320 3.73 -1.57 -18.47
CA ARG A 320 2.67 -1.41 -19.48
C ARG A 320 2.22 0.05 -19.53
N VAL A 321 2.55 0.72 -20.64
CA VAL A 321 2.04 2.05 -20.98
C VAL A 321 0.61 1.88 -21.50
N SER A 322 -0.36 2.59 -20.91
CA SER A 322 -1.62 2.89 -21.58
C SER A 322 -1.73 4.40 -21.70
N ASP A 323 -1.47 4.90 -22.90
CA ASP A 323 -1.83 6.27 -23.28
C ASP A 323 -3.35 6.34 -23.43
N LEU A 324 -3.99 7.14 -22.59
CA LEU A 324 -5.34 7.64 -22.84
C LEU A 324 -5.25 9.16 -22.84
N SER A 325 -5.04 9.73 -24.02
CA SER A 325 -5.43 11.11 -24.31
C SER A 325 -6.90 11.11 -24.73
N PRO A 326 -7.78 11.90 -24.10
CA PRO A 326 -9.12 12.14 -24.62
C PRO A 326 -9.10 13.21 -25.74
N PRO A 327 -10.14 13.25 -26.60
CA PRO A 327 -10.20 14.08 -27.81
C PRO A 327 -10.25 15.59 -27.55
#